data_AF-A0A0R3N9L9-F1
#
_entry.id   AF-A0A0R3N9L9-F1
#
_cell.length_a   1.000
_cell.length_b   1.000
_cell.length_c   1.000
_cell.angle_alpha   90.00
_cell.angle_beta   90.00
_cell.angle_gamma   90.00
#
_symmetry.space_group_name_H-M   'P 1'
#
loop_
_entity.id
_entity.type
_entity.pdbx_description
1 polymer ?
#
loop_
_entity_poly.entity_id
_entity_poly.type
_entity_poly.pdbx_seq_one_letter_code
_entity_poly.pdbx_strand_id
1 'polypeptide(L)'
;MTEDAPDHLERLADELEAGAELTSSQRAAVAAALRQALTLPAARNEERDRLIVEARHRFYADRTDHDAAHEIATQWRRYAVTGWLRDRVCDSCPPRIAGNLHGALWAIMQQSPRPLSADRVRKIVGRLK
;
A
#
# COMPACT_ATOMS: atom_id res chain seq x y z
N MET A 1 6.69 34.34 -6.98
CA MET A 1 5.62 33.45 -6.49
C MET A 1 5.77 32.14 -7.24
N THR A 2 6.53 31.22 -6.66
CA THR A 2 6.66 29.85 -7.16
C THR A 2 5.46 29.08 -6.63
N GLU A 3 4.51 28.79 -7.51
CA GLU A 3 3.40 27.89 -7.21
C GLU A 3 3.97 26.52 -6.81
N ASP A 4 3.52 25.98 -5.68
CA ASP A 4 4.06 24.73 -5.16
C ASP A 4 3.66 23.59 -6.10
N ALA A 5 4.64 22.78 -6.52
CA ALA A 5 4.44 21.71 -7.50
C ALA A 5 3.36 20.67 -7.11
N PRO A 6 3.14 20.33 -5.82
CA PRO A 6 2.06 19.45 -5.38
C PRO A 6 0.67 20.05 -5.66
N ASP A 7 0.47 21.33 -5.29
CA ASP A 7 -0.80 22.04 -5.47
C ASP A 7 -1.17 22.20 -6.95
N HIS A 8 -0.15 22.34 -7.80
CA HIS A 8 -0.34 22.39 -9.25
C HIS A 8 -0.81 21.05 -9.82
N LEU A 9 -0.27 19.92 -9.35
CA LEU A 9 -0.66 18.59 -9.82
C LEU A 9 -2.05 18.17 -9.34
N GLU A 10 -2.45 18.54 -8.12
CA GLU A 10 -3.80 18.27 -7.61
C GLU A 10 -4.87 18.94 -8.47
N ARG A 11 -4.67 20.22 -8.83
CA ARG A 11 -5.59 20.93 -9.72
C ARG A 11 -5.72 20.29 -11.10
N LEU A 12 -4.61 19.83 -11.68
CA LEU A 12 -4.63 19.12 -12.96
C LEU A 12 -5.36 17.78 -12.87
N ALA A 13 -5.34 17.12 -11.71
CA ALA A 13 -6.09 15.90 -11.48
C ALA A 13 -7.60 16.18 -11.43
N ASP A 14 -8.02 17.23 -10.72
CA ASP A 14 -9.42 17.65 -10.65
C ASP A 14 -9.97 18.05 -12.04
N GLU A 15 -9.16 18.77 -12.83
CA GLU A 15 -9.50 19.13 -14.21
C GLU A 15 -9.66 17.90 -15.12
N LEU A 16 -8.77 16.91 -14.99
CA LEU A 16 -8.89 15.63 -15.70
C LEU A 16 -10.15 14.86 -15.28
N GLU A 17 -10.48 14.84 -13.99
CA GLU A 17 -11.68 14.17 -13.47
C GLU A 17 -12.97 14.85 -13.97
N ALA A 18 -12.97 16.18 -14.09
CA ALA A 18 -14.05 16.95 -14.68
C ALA A 18 -14.16 16.81 -16.22
N GLY A 19 -13.23 16.08 -16.85
CA GLY A 19 -13.21 15.88 -18.31
C GLY A 19 -12.70 17.09 -19.10
N ALA A 20 -11.98 18.00 -18.46
CA ALA A 20 -11.40 19.16 -19.13
C ALA A 20 -10.30 18.72 -20.12
N GLU A 21 -10.24 19.40 -21.27
CA GLU A 21 -9.11 19.22 -22.17
C GLU A 21 -7.86 19.89 -21.61
N LEU A 22 -6.85 19.09 -21.30
CA LEU A 22 -5.56 19.60 -20.89
C LEU A 22 -4.85 20.29 -22.04
N THR A 23 -4.30 21.48 -21.78
CA THR A 23 -3.40 22.18 -22.70
C THR A 23 -2.09 21.41 -22.91
N SER A 24 -1.32 21.78 -23.94
CA SER A 24 -0.03 21.13 -24.23
C SER A 24 0.96 21.18 -23.04
N SER A 25 0.97 22.29 -22.30
CA SER A 25 1.83 22.46 -21.11
C SER A 25 1.39 21.55 -19.95
N GLN A 26 0.09 21.45 -19.70
CA GLN A 26 -0.46 20.58 -18.66
C GLN A 26 -0.23 19.10 -18.98
N ARG A 27 -0.37 18.69 -20.25
CA ARG A 27 -0.03 17.33 -20.69
C ARG A 27 1.45 17.00 -20.45
N ALA A 28 2.35 17.95 -20.68
CA ALA A 28 3.77 17.77 -20.39
C ALA A 28 4.04 17.61 -18.88
N ALA A 29 3.37 18.40 -18.03
CA ALA A 29 3.47 18.30 -16.57
C ALA A 29 2.95 16.94 -16.06
N VAL A 30 1.79 16.49 -16.52
CA VAL A 30 1.22 15.17 -16.19
C VAL A 30 2.15 14.04 -16.67
N ALA A 31 2.68 14.12 -17.89
CA ALA A 31 3.60 13.10 -18.40
C ALA A 31 4.92 13.05 -17.60
N ALA A 32 5.44 14.20 -17.15
CA ALA A 32 6.61 14.24 -16.28
C ALA A 32 6.32 13.62 -14.91
N ALA A 33 5.18 13.95 -14.29
CA ALA A 33 4.75 13.37 -13.03
C ALA A 33 4.54 11.86 -13.12
N LEU A 34 3.94 11.35 -14.20
CA LEU A 34 3.78 9.92 -14.44
C LEU A 34 5.12 9.20 -14.62
N ARG A 35 6.06 9.77 -15.38
CA ARG A 35 7.41 9.21 -15.53
C ARG A 35 8.13 9.17 -14.19
N GLN A 36 8.02 10.23 -13.39
CA GLN A 36 8.59 10.27 -12.04
C GLN A 36 7.94 9.23 -11.13
N ALA A 37 6.62 9.06 -11.18
CA ALA A 37 5.91 8.03 -10.41
C ALA A 37 6.33 6.61 -10.80
N LEU A 38 6.67 6.39 -12.07
CA LEU A 38 7.21 5.12 -12.56
C LEU A 38 8.68 4.89 -12.18
N THR A 39 9.45 5.95 -11.89
CA THR A 39 10.84 5.87 -11.42
C THR A 39 10.99 5.98 -9.90
N LEU A 40 9.92 6.34 -9.17
CA LEU A 40 9.88 6.20 -7.71
C LEU A 40 10.20 4.74 -7.36
N PRO A 41 11.18 4.49 -6.46
CA PRO A 41 11.75 3.17 -6.31
C PRO A 41 10.70 2.18 -5.78
N ALA A 42 10.68 0.99 -6.40
CA ALA A 42 9.97 -0.20 -5.90
C ALA A 42 10.25 -0.49 -4.41
N ALA A 43 11.39 0.00 -3.90
CA ALA A 43 11.84 -0.07 -2.51
C ALA A 43 10.78 0.32 -1.46
N ARG A 44 9.88 1.28 -1.73
CA ARG A 44 8.81 1.63 -0.76
C ARG A 44 7.86 0.46 -0.50
N ASN A 45 7.75 -0.46 -1.46
CA ASN A 45 6.90 -1.64 -1.36
C ASN A 45 7.68 -2.92 -1.03
N GLU A 46 9.01 -2.93 -1.15
CA GLU A 46 9.81 -4.14 -0.92
C GLU A 46 9.70 -4.61 0.53
N GLU A 47 9.77 -3.71 1.50
CA GLU A 47 9.64 -4.08 2.90
C GLU A 47 8.23 -4.58 3.23
N ARG A 48 7.20 -3.90 2.73
CA ARG A 48 5.81 -4.37 2.83
C ARG A 48 5.67 -5.76 2.23
N ASP A 49 6.23 -5.98 1.04
CA ASP A 49 6.10 -7.23 0.31
C ASP A 49 6.84 -8.37 1.05
N ARG A 50 8.02 -8.10 1.62
CA ARG A 50 8.73 -9.02 2.53
C ARG A 50 7.90 -9.36 3.76
N LEU A 51 7.32 -8.36 4.44
CA LEU A 51 6.47 -8.56 5.61
C LEU A 51 5.21 -9.38 5.28
N ILE A 52 4.63 -9.20 4.09
CA ILE A 52 3.52 -10.03 3.61
C ILE A 52 3.94 -11.49 3.44
N VAL A 53 5.13 -11.73 2.87
CA VAL A 53 5.69 -13.09 2.71
C VAL A 53 5.97 -13.72 4.08
N GLU A 54 6.59 -12.98 5.00
CA GLU A 54 6.83 -13.44 6.37
C GLU A 54 5.50 -13.80 7.08
N ALA A 55 4.48 -12.95 6.98
CA ALA A 55 3.17 -13.22 7.55
C ALA A 55 2.54 -14.49 6.96
N ARG A 56 2.68 -14.71 5.65
CA ARG A 56 2.27 -15.98 5.02
C ARG A 56 3.00 -17.17 5.63
N HIS A 57 4.33 -17.12 5.71
CA HIS A 57 5.11 -18.25 6.22
C HIS A 57 4.83 -18.54 7.70
N ARG A 58 4.60 -17.50 8.50
CA ARG A 58 4.39 -17.63 9.94
C ARG A 58 2.99 -18.10 10.32
N PHE A 59 1.95 -17.58 9.67
CA PHE A 59 0.56 -17.80 10.09
C PHE A 59 -0.22 -18.72 9.16
N TYR A 60 0.29 -18.98 7.94
CA TYR A 60 -0.42 -19.72 6.90
C TYR A 60 0.51 -20.71 6.17
N ALA A 61 1.48 -21.30 6.86
CA ALA A 61 2.46 -22.22 6.29
C ALA A 61 1.81 -23.40 5.55
N ASP A 62 0.75 -23.97 6.13
CA ASP A 62 0.06 -25.16 5.62
C ASP A 62 -1.03 -24.84 4.58
N ARG A 63 -1.15 -23.56 4.18
CA ARG A 63 -2.15 -23.10 3.21
C ARG A 63 -1.54 -22.92 1.83
N THR A 64 -2.38 -23.07 0.81
CA THR A 64 -2.01 -22.70 -0.56
C THR A 64 -1.76 -21.20 -0.64
N ASP A 65 -0.92 -20.75 -1.59
CA ASP A 65 -0.65 -19.33 -1.81
C ASP A 65 -1.93 -18.53 -2.09
N HIS A 66 -2.91 -19.17 -2.73
CA HIS A 66 -4.21 -18.58 -3.02
C HIS A 66 -5.01 -18.33 -1.74
N ASP A 67 -5.17 -19.35 -0.89
CA ASP A 67 -5.98 -19.24 0.33
C ASP A 67 -5.31 -18.34 1.37
N ALA A 68 -3.99 -18.46 1.52
CA ALA A 68 -3.22 -17.57 2.37
C ALA A 68 -3.38 -16.10 1.95
N ALA A 69 -3.29 -15.81 0.64
CA ALA A 69 -3.47 -14.45 0.14
C ALA A 69 -4.89 -13.91 0.38
N HIS A 70 -5.92 -14.76 0.23
CA HIS A 70 -7.31 -14.38 0.49
C HIS A 70 -7.54 -14.05 1.97
N GLU A 71 -7.00 -14.89 2.87
CA GLU A 71 -7.09 -14.69 4.31
C GLU A 71 -6.33 -13.44 4.75
N ILE A 72 -5.08 -13.26 4.33
CA ILE A 72 -4.28 -12.07 4.63
C ILE A 72 -5.02 -10.80 4.19
N ALA A 73 -5.54 -10.76 2.95
CA ALA A 73 -6.25 -9.59 2.44
C ALA A 73 -7.56 -9.32 3.20
N THR A 74 -8.23 -10.36 3.69
CA THR A 74 -9.46 -10.24 4.48
C THR A 74 -9.16 -9.72 5.88
N GLN A 75 -8.19 -10.29 6.57
CA GLN A 75 -7.78 -9.86 7.91
C GLN A 75 -7.19 -8.46 7.90
N TRP A 76 -6.42 -8.12 6.87
CA TRP A 76 -5.91 -6.77 6.67
C TRP A 76 -7.05 -5.75 6.55
N ARG A 77 -8.06 -6.00 5.70
CA ARG A 77 -9.22 -5.11 5.58
C ARG A 77 -9.96 -4.94 6.91
N ARG A 78 -10.16 -6.02 7.67
CA ARG A 78 -10.82 -5.98 8.99
C ARG A 78 -10.01 -5.18 10.01
N TYR A 79 -8.70 -5.41 10.06
CA TYR A 79 -7.81 -4.71 10.97
C TYR A 79 -7.73 -3.21 10.63
N ALA A 80 -7.68 -2.87 9.33
CA ALA A 80 -7.62 -1.49 8.85
C ALA A 80 -8.82 -0.63 9.31
N VAL A 81 -10.01 -1.21 9.41
CA VAL A 81 -11.21 -0.49 9.85
C VAL A 81 -11.42 -0.49 11.37
N THR A 82 -10.71 -1.34 12.13
CA THR A 82 -10.98 -1.54 13.57
C THR A 82 -9.78 -1.25 14.48
N GLY A 83 -8.72 -2.05 14.38
CA GLY A 83 -7.54 -1.95 15.24
C GLY A 83 -6.60 -0.84 14.79
N TRP A 84 -6.41 -0.71 13.48
CA TRP A 84 -5.46 0.23 12.88
C TRP A 84 -5.71 1.69 13.27
N LEU A 85 -6.99 2.12 13.31
CA LEU A 85 -7.35 3.49 13.68
C LEU A 85 -6.80 3.90 15.05
N ARG A 86 -6.68 2.94 15.97
CA ARG A 86 -6.13 3.13 17.32
C ARG A 86 -4.62 2.94 17.37
N ASP A 87 -4.11 1.96 16.61
CA ASP A 87 -2.72 1.49 16.75
C ASP A 87 -1.72 2.24 15.85
N ARG A 88 -2.18 3.00 14.86
CA ARG A 88 -1.33 3.72 13.91
C ARG A 88 -0.45 4.80 14.53
N VAL A 89 -0.81 5.29 15.72
CA VAL A 89 -0.07 6.35 16.44
C VAL A 89 1.03 5.79 17.33
N CYS A 90 1.10 4.47 17.47
CA CYS A 90 2.14 3.84 18.30
C CYS A 90 3.46 3.82 17.53
N ASP A 91 4.55 4.23 18.18
CA ASP A 91 5.90 4.18 17.60
C ASP A 91 6.42 2.75 17.45
N SER A 92 5.91 1.83 18.26
CA SER A 92 6.24 0.40 18.26
C SER A 92 4.99 -0.46 18.29
N CYS A 93 5.09 -1.72 17.82
CA CYS A 93 3.98 -2.66 17.79
C CYS A 93 3.36 -2.82 19.20
N PRO A 94 2.05 -2.55 19.38
CA PRO A 94 1.42 -2.66 20.70
C PRO A 94 1.58 -4.06 21.31
N PRO A 95 1.96 -4.19 22.59
CA PRO A 95 2.23 -5.50 23.22
C PRO A 95 1.07 -6.49 23.10
N ARG A 96 -0.17 -5.99 23.12
CA ARG A 96 -1.39 -6.80 23.00
C ARG A 96 -1.57 -7.51 21.66
N ILE A 97 -0.92 -7.04 20.59
CA ILE A 97 -0.96 -7.67 19.26
C ILE A 97 0.42 -8.17 18.79
N ALA A 98 1.47 -7.92 19.58
CA ALA A 98 2.81 -8.37 19.26
C ALA A 98 2.85 -9.90 19.12
N GLY A 99 3.50 -10.39 18.07
CA GLY A 99 3.70 -11.82 17.80
C GLY A 99 2.51 -12.56 17.19
N ASN A 100 1.34 -11.95 17.07
CA ASN A 100 0.19 -12.51 16.37
C ASN A 100 -0.04 -11.85 15.00
N LEU A 101 -1.05 -12.32 14.26
CA LEU A 101 -1.36 -11.82 12.92
C LEU A 101 -1.65 -10.30 12.90
N HIS A 102 -2.35 -9.76 13.90
CA HIS A 102 -2.61 -8.32 13.96
C HIS A 102 -1.31 -7.52 14.15
N GLY A 103 -0.34 -8.04 14.88
CA GLY A 103 1.00 -7.43 15.00
C GLY A 103 1.75 -7.43 13.66
N ALA A 104 1.65 -8.50 12.88
CA ALA A 104 2.20 -8.53 11.53
C ALA A 104 1.48 -7.55 10.59
N LEU A 105 0.15 -7.48 10.65
CA LEU A 105 -0.63 -6.51 9.89
C LEU A 105 -0.33 -5.07 10.29
N TRP A 106 -0.07 -4.80 11.57
CA TRP A 106 0.40 -3.49 12.03
C TRP A 106 1.72 -3.10 11.35
N ALA A 107 2.71 -4.00 11.32
CA ALA A 107 3.99 -3.73 10.66
C ALA A 107 3.83 -3.48 9.15
N ILE A 108 3.01 -4.28 8.47
CA ILE A 108 2.68 -4.10 7.06
C ILE A 108 2.01 -2.73 6.83
N MET A 109 1.07 -2.34 7.70
CA MET A 109 0.32 -1.09 7.56
C MET A 109 1.13 0.17 7.87
N GLN A 110 2.17 0.07 8.69
CA GLN A 110 3.13 1.16 8.87
C GLN A 110 3.87 1.50 7.57
N GLN A 111 4.09 0.51 6.70
CA GLN A 111 4.67 0.73 5.38
C GLN A 111 3.61 1.17 4.36
N SER A 112 2.40 0.60 4.44
CA SER A 112 1.31 0.87 3.50
C SER A 112 -0.05 0.80 4.18
N PRO A 113 -0.67 1.94 4.53
CA PRO A 113 -1.92 1.96 5.29
C PRO A 113 -3.13 1.50 4.49
N ARG A 114 -3.02 1.37 3.16
CA ARG A 114 -4.12 0.92 2.29
C ARG A 114 -4.05 -0.60 2.09
N PRO A 115 -5.08 -1.37 2.49
CA PRO A 115 -5.12 -2.80 2.26
C PRO A 115 -5.05 -3.15 0.78
N LEU A 116 -4.29 -4.20 0.47
CA LEU A 116 -4.20 -4.74 -0.88
C LEU A 116 -5.32 -5.76 -1.16
N SER A 117 -5.66 -5.93 -2.44
CA SER A 117 -6.54 -7.02 -2.87
C SER A 117 -5.86 -8.38 -2.71
N ALA A 118 -6.66 -9.43 -2.53
CA ALA A 118 -6.16 -10.82 -2.47
C ALA A 118 -5.30 -11.17 -3.68
N ASP A 119 -5.70 -10.72 -4.87
CA ASP A 119 -4.95 -10.94 -6.10
C ASP A 119 -3.56 -10.29 -6.09
N ARG A 120 -3.44 -9.10 -5.51
CA ARG A 120 -2.15 -8.43 -5.37
C ARG A 120 -1.28 -9.12 -4.32
N VAL A 121 -1.86 -9.53 -3.18
CA VAL A 121 -1.16 -10.30 -2.15
C VAL A 121 -0.66 -11.63 -2.73
N ARG A 122 -1.47 -12.33 -3.52
CA ARG A 122 -1.09 -13.58 -4.19
C ARG A 122 0.10 -13.39 -5.12
N LYS A 123 0.12 -12.30 -5.91
CA LYS A 123 1.26 -11.97 -6.78
C LYS A 123 2.55 -11.73 -5.98
N ILE A 124 2.45 -11.13 -4.80
CA ILE A 124 3.59 -10.86 -3.91
C ILE A 124 4.13 -12.19 -3.35
N VAL A 125 3.27 -12.99 -2.71
CA VAL A 125 3.64 -14.29 -2.12
C VAL A 125 4.17 -15.26 -3.19
N GLY A 126 3.60 -15.23 -4.39
CA GLY A 126 4.05 -16.07 -5.50
C GLY A 126 5.37 -15.66 -6.15
N ARG A 127 5.75 -14.37 -6.05
CA ARG A 127 6.96 -13.81 -6.71
C ARG A 127 8.20 -13.87 -5.82
N LEU A 128 8.03 -13.74 -4.50
CA LEU A 128 9.11 -13.60 -3.52
C LEU A 128 9.33 -14.89 -2.70
N LYS A 129 9.33 -16.05 -3.38
CA LYS A 129 9.56 -17.36 -2.73
C LYS A 129 11.01 -17.54 -2.31
#